data_AF-A0AAU1F7C7-F1
#
_entry.id   AF-A0AAU1F7C7-F1
#
_cell.length_a   1.000
_cell.length_b   1.000
_cell.length_c   1.000
_cell.angle_alpha   90.00
_cell.angle_beta   90.00
_cell.angle_gamma   90.00
#
_symmetry.space_group_name_H-M   'P 1'
#
loop_
_entity.id
_entity.type
_entity.pdbx_description
1 polymer ?
#
loop_
_entity_poly.entity_id
_entity_poly.type
_entity_poly.pdbx_seq_one_letter_code
_entity_poly.pdbx_strand_id
1 'polypeptide(L)'
;MREADVRFNTYDHDFTDKPTSSCSNKFDIRSVGTHEAGHVFGLKDIAGAHDNLTMYESSIRCSTRARTLGKGDVLGLRSIY
;
A
#
# COMPACT_ATOMS: atom_id res chain seq x y z
N MET A 1 9.31 1.03 -21.86
CA MET A 1 8.30 1.51 -20.89
C MET A 1 7.71 0.26 -20.26
N ARG A 2 7.76 0.10 -18.93
CA ARG A 2 7.00 -0.95 -18.26
C ARG A 2 5.65 -0.36 -17.93
N GLU A 3 4.59 -1.04 -18.35
CA GLU A 3 3.21 -0.67 -18.05
C GLU A 3 2.71 -1.57 -16.92
N ALA A 4 1.82 -1.02 -16.11
CA ALA A 4 1.07 -1.76 -15.11
C ALA A 4 -0.34 -1.18 -15.06
N ASP A 5 -1.32 -2.05 -14.89
CA ASP A 5 -2.72 -1.68 -14.67
C ASP A 5 -3.08 -1.96 -13.21
N VAL A 6 -3.80 -1.03 -12.59
CA VAL A 6 -4.25 -1.11 -11.20
C VAL A 6 -5.73 -0.76 -11.16
N ARG A 7 -6.53 -1.73 -10.69
CA ARG A 7 -7.96 -1.55 -10.48
C ARG A 7 -8.29 -1.71 -9.00
N PHE A 8 -8.90 -0.68 -8.43
CA PHE A 8 -9.44 -0.75 -7.08
C PHE A 8 -10.80 -1.46 -7.09
N ASN A 9 -10.97 -2.47 -6.24
CA ASN A 9 -12.24 -3.17 -6.10
C ASN A 9 -13.24 -2.32 -5.30
N THR A 10 -13.93 -1.41 -5.97
CA THR A 10 -14.99 -0.58 -5.39
C THR A 10 -16.35 -1.28 -5.32
N TYR A 11 -16.42 -2.56 -5.68
CA TYR A 11 -17.66 -3.34 -5.60
C TYR A 11 -17.78 -3.99 -4.21
N ASP A 12 -16.72 -4.64 -3.72
CA ASP A 12 -16.73 -5.31 -2.41
C ASP A 12 -16.15 -4.45 -1.28
N HIS A 13 -15.46 -3.36 -1.60
CA HIS A 13 -14.71 -2.57 -0.62
C HIS A 13 -14.95 -1.07 -0.75
N ASP A 14 -15.13 -0.44 0.40
CA ASP A 14 -15.17 1.01 0.53
C ASP A 14 -13.77 1.58 0.74
N PHE A 15 -13.54 2.74 0.13
CA PHE A 15 -12.30 3.48 0.25
C PHE A 15 -12.52 4.87 0.86
N THR A 16 -11.47 5.43 1.44
CA THR A 16 -11.41 6.81 1.92
C THR A 16 -10.02 7.37 1.66
N ASP A 17 -9.91 8.69 1.53
CA ASP A 17 -8.64 9.43 1.47
C ASP A 17 -8.37 10.22 2.76
N LYS A 18 -9.30 10.14 3.73
CA LYS A 18 -9.26 10.87 5.00
C LYS A 18 -9.78 9.99 6.14
N PRO A 19 -9.09 8.88 6.47
CA PRO A 19 -9.42 8.12 7.66
C PRO A 19 -9.23 8.99 8.91
N THR A 20 -10.27 9.12 9.72
CA THR A 20 -10.28 9.82 11.01
C THR A 20 -10.43 8.80 12.14
N SER A 21 -10.49 9.27 13.38
CA SER A 21 -10.81 8.41 14.54
C SER A 21 -12.17 7.70 14.45
N SER A 22 -13.09 8.19 13.62
CA SER A 22 -14.39 7.56 13.36
C SER A 22 -14.41 6.65 12.13
N CYS A 23 -13.26 6.41 11.49
CA CYS A 23 -13.19 5.50 10.36
C CYS A 23 -13.49 4.06 10.81
N SER A 24 -14.33 3.37 10.04
CA SER A 24 -14.63 1.96 10.23
C SER A 24 -14.75 1.28 8.87
N ASN A 25 -14.14 0.10 8.74
CA ASN A 25 -14.24 -0.79 7.57
C ASN A 25 -13.91 -0.19 6.20
N LYS A 26 -13.11 0.89 6.12
CA LYS A 26 -12.66 1.48 4.84
C LYS A 26 -11.16 1.34 4.66
N PHE A 27 -10.72 1.15 3.43
CA PHE A 27 -9.30 1.21 3.08
C PHE A 27 -8.88 2.63 2.73
N ASP A 28 -7.66 3.02 3.12
CA ASP A 28 -7.10 4.29 2.71
C ASP A 28 -6.58 4.20 1.27
N ILE A 29 -7.21 4.89 0.32
CA ILE A 29 -6.90 4.78 -1.12
C ILE A 29 -5.44 5.16 -1.42
N ARG A 30 -4.88 6.10 -0.66
CA ARG A 30 -3.49 6.54 -0.84
C ARG A 30 -2.50 5.49 -0.36
N SER A 31 -2.82 4.80 0.73
CA SER A 31 -2.02 3.68 1.24
C SER A 31 -2.02 2.51 0.26
N VAL A 32 -3.20 2.08 -0.21
CA VAL A 32 -3.33 1.00 -1.20
C VAL A 32 -2.62 1.38 -2.50
N GLY A 33 -2.86 2.59 -3.03
CA GLY A 33 -2.19 3.04 -4.25
C GLY A 33 -0.67 3.11 -4.14
N THR A 34 -0.12 3.42 -2.95
CA THR A 34 1.33 3.45 -2.73
C THR A 34 1.92 2.03 -2.66
N HIS A 35 1.19 1.07 -2.08
CA HIS A 35 1.53 -0.35 -2.11
C HIS A 35 1.56 -0.89 -3.55
N GLU A 36 0.50 -0.69 -4.32
CA GLU A 36 0.44 -1.14 -5.71
C GLU A 36 1.52 -0.48 -6.58
N ALA A 37 1.82 0.81 -6.35
CA ALA A 37 2.93 1.48 -7.01
C ALA A 37 4.27 0.79 -6.72
N GLY A 38 4.47 0.27 -5.50
CA GLY A 38 5.65 -0.54 -5.16
C GLY A 38 5.82 -1.75 -6.07
N HIS A 39 4.72 -2.45 -6.39
CA HIS A 39 4.75 -3.55 -7.37
C HIS A 39 5.13 -3.09 -8.78
N VAL A 40 4.62 -1.93 -9.22
CA VAL A 40 5.02 -1.33 -10.52
C VAL A 40 6.53 -1.11 -10.60
N PHE A 41 7.15 -0.70 -9.49
CA PHE A 41 8.60 -0.51 -9.38
C PHE A 41 9.39 -1.79 -9.07
N GLY A 42 8.71 -2.95 -8.99
CA GLY A 42 9.36 -4.26 -8.86
C GLY A 42 9.53 -4.77 -7.43
N LEU A 43 8.92 -4.12 -6.43
CA LEU A 43 8.86 -4.66 -5.08
C LEU A 43 7.81 -5.79 -4.99
N LYS A 44 8.01 -6.71 -4.05
CA LYS A 44 7.10 -7.83 -3.77
C LYS A 44 6.48 -7.66 -2.39
N ASP A 45 5.35 -8.31 -2.18
CA ASP A 45 4.78 -8.48 -0.85
C ASP A 45 5.77 -9.17 0.09
N ILE A 46 5.76 -8.75 1.36
CA ILE A 46 6.62 -9.29 2.39
C ILE A 46 5.73 -9.92 3.47
N ALA A 47 5.52 -11.23 3.33
CA ALA A 47 4.74 -12.03 4.27
C ALA A 47 5.40 -12.06 5.66
N GLY A 48 4.60 -11.92 6.71
CA GLY A 48 5.09 -11.89 8.10
C GLY A 48 5.98 -10.70 8.45
N ALA A 49 6.05 -9.68 7.59
CA ALA A 49 6.76 -8.45 7.90
C ALA A 49 6.00 -7.58 8.89
N HIS A 50 6.65 -6.51 9.35
CA HIS A 50 5.97 -5.51 10.15
C HIS A 50 4.93 -4.77 9.31
N ASP A 51 3.72 -4.65 9.86
CA ASP A 51 2.54 -3.99 9.28
C ASP A 51 2.69 -2.47 9.00
N ASN A 52 3.88 -1.90 9.28
CA ASN A 52 4.24 -0.52 8.98
C ASN A 52 4.99 -0.39 7.64
N LEU A 53 5.43 -1.51 7.04
CA LEU A 53 6.01 -1.49 5.71
C LEU A 53 4.92 -1.26 4.67
N THR A 54 5.28 -0.54 3.61
CA THR A 54 4.40 -0.30 2.47
C THR A 54 4.07 -1.63 1.78
N MET A 55 5.05 -2.50 1.60
CA MET A 55 4.87 -3.81 0.96
C MET A 55 4.51 -4.93 1.95
N TYR A 56 3.91 -4.59 3.09
CA TYR A 56 3.29 -5.60 3.94
C TYR A 56 2.15 -6.28 3.17
N GLU A 57 2.04 -7.61 3.31
CA GLU A 57 1.16 -8.49 2.52
C GLU A 57 -0.35 -8.20 2.58
N SER A 58 -0.77 -7.26 3.43
CA SER A 58 -2.18 -6.95 3.62
C SER A 58 -2.42 -5.47 3.88
N SER A 59 -3.45 -4.94 3.21
CA SER A 59 -3.92 -3.58 3.45
C SER A 59 -4.63 -3.47 4.80
N ILE A 60 -4.24 -2.47 5.60
CA ILE A 60 -4.81 -2.23 6.93
C ILE A 60 -5.94 -1.19 6.80
N ARG A 61 -7.14 -1.57 7.23
CA ARG A 61 -8.30 -0.66 7.22
C ARG A 61 -8.06 0.53 8.13
N CYS A 62 -8.54 1.70 7.71
CA CYS A 62 -8.47 2.95 8.46
C CYS A 62 -7.05 3.37 8.90
N SER A 63 -6.04 2.91 8.17
CA SER A 63 -4.63 3.21 8.43
C SER A 63 -4.04 4.05 7.31
N THR A 64 -3.16 4.99 7.66
CA THR A 64 -2.38 5.80 6.70
C THR A 64 -0.92 5.39 6.62
N ARG A 65 -0.54 4.28 7.27
CA ARG A 65 0.87 3.89 7.47
C ARG A 65 1.61 3.67 6.14
N ALA A 66 0.93 3.06 5.17
CA ALA A 66 1.52 2.78 3.85
C ALA A 66 1.43 3.95 2.87
N ARG A 67 1.05 5.18 3.29
CA ARG A 67 1.15 6.38 2.42
C ARG A 67 2.59 6.78 2.10
N THR A 68 3.54 6.30 2.89
CA THR A 68 4.97 6.56 2.75
C THR A 68 5.74 5.27 2.84
N LEU A 69 6.94 5.25 2.27
CA LEU A 69 7.82 4.10 2.26
C LEU A 69 8.37 3.80 3.67
N GLY A 70 8.29 2.55 4.09
CA GLY A 70 9.04 2.04 5.22
C GLY A 70 10.53 1.92 4.89
N LYS A 71 11.38 1.80 5.92
CA LYS A 71 12.84 1.66 5.73
C LYS A 71 13.20 0.49 4.82
N GLY A 72 12.51 -0.65 4.98
CA GLY A 72 12.70 -1.82 4.13
C GLY A 72 12.35 -1.55 2.67
N ASP A 73 11.23 -0.86 2.42
CA ASP A 73 10.77 -0.51 1.07
C ASP A 73 11.76 0.43 0.36
N VAL A 74 12.29 1.44 1.09
CA VAL A 74 13.33 2.35 0.56
C VAL A 74 14.61 1.59 0.19
N LEU A 75 15.06 0.68 1.06
CA LEU A 75 16.25 -0.14 0.78
C LEU A 75 16.01 -1.07 -0.41
N GLY A 76 14.81 -1.63 -0.54
CA GLY A 76 14.39 -2.44 -1.69
C GLY A 76 14.49 -1.65 -2.99
N LEU A 77 13.89 -0.46 -3.07
CA LEU A 77 13.94 0.37 -4.29
C LEU A 77 15.37 0.76 -4.66
N ARG A 78 16.21 1.11 -3.68
CA ARG A 78 17.64 1.44 -3.89
C ARG A 78 18.49 0.25 -4.33
N SER A 79 17.99 -0.97 -4.19
CA SER A 79 18.67 -2.16 -4.74
C SER A 79 18.29 -2.41 -6.21
N ILE A 80 17.23 -1.77 -6.69
CA ILE A 80 16.74 -1.88 -8.07
C ILE A 80 17.27 -0.74 -8.95
N TYR A 81 17.44 0.47 -8.38
CA TYR A 81 17.84 1.71 -9.06
C TYR A 81 19.10 2.32 -8.44
#